data_AF-A0A2N9MVE4-F1
#
_entry.id   AF-A0A2N9MVE4-F1
#
_cell.length_a   1.000
_cell.length_b   1.000
_cell.length_c   1.000
_cell.angle_alpha   90.00
_cell.angle_beta   90.00
_cell.angle_gamma   90.00
#
_symmetry.space_group_name_H-M   'P 1'
#
loop_
_entity.id
_entity.type
_entity.pdbx_description
1 polymer ?
#
loop_
_entity_poly.entity_id
_entity_poly.type
_entity_poly.pdbx_seq_one_letter_code
_entity_poly.pdbx_strand_id
1 'polypeptide(L)'
;MRKTLAVAMLCSTLPVYGWGPVGHSLVARIATAELTPAAQARVAEILGPGTTLASIASWADQVRRERSNTAPWHYIDIPIDKPHMDLARDCPKGDCVVAQIPAQRAPKATAWWRRFRPSEPFC
;
A
#
# COMPACT_ATOMS: atom_id res chain seq x y z
N MET A 1 9.72 -4.27 -43.03
CA MET A 1 8.51 -4.51 -42.21
C MET A 1 8.64 -5.69 -41.24
N ARG A 2 9.17 -6.87 -41.63
CA ARG A 2 9.39 -8.00 -40.68
C ARG A 2 10.41 -7.73 -39.56
N LYS A 3 11.51 -7.02 -39.87
CA LYS A 3 12.54 -6.67 -38.89
C LYS A 3 12.09 -5.61 -37.87
N THR A 4 11.21 -4.69 -38.28
CA THR A 4 10.65 -3.65 -37.40
C THR A 4 9.61 -4.21 -36.42
N LEU A 5 8.85 -5.24 -36.83
CA LEU A 5 7.94 -5.98 -35.94
C LEU A 5 8.67 -6.72 -34.81
N ALA A 6 9.84 -7.30 -35.11
CA ALA A 6 10.62 -8.03 -34.11
C ALA A 6 11.18 -7.13 -32.98
N VAL A 7 11.55 -5.89 -33.31
CA VAL A 7 12.04 -4.90 -32.30
C VAL A 7 10.91 -4.42 -31.40
N ALA A 8 9.70 -4.21 -31.95
CA ALA A 8 8.53 -3.81 -31.17
C ALA A 8 8.10 -4.89 -30.17
N MET A 9 8.21 -6.17 -30.53
CA MET A 9 7.86 -7.32 -29.69
C MET A 9 8.87 -7.61 -28.57
N LEU A 10 10.13 -7.17 -28.73
CA LEU A 10 11.16 -7.30 -27.69
C LEU A 10 11.00 -6.22 -26.59
N CYS A 11 10.53 -5.02 -26.96
CA CYS A 11 10.30 -3.90 -26.02
C CYS A 11 9.05 -4.05 -25.15
N SER A 12 8.15 -5.00 -25.46
CA SER A 12 6.92 -5.23 -24.67
C SER A 12 7.13 -6.08 -23.41
N THR A 13 8.37 -6.45 -23.08
CA THR A 13 8.70 -7.30 -21.92
C THR A 13 9.32 -6.54 -20.75
N LEU A 14 9.28 -5.20 -20.76
CA LEU A 14 9.71 -4.45 -19.58
C LEU A 14 8.88 -4.92 -18.37
N PRO A 15 9.53 -5.32 -17.26
CA PRO A 15 8.81 -5.65 -16.05
C PRO A 15 8.01 -4.41 -15.66
N VAL A 16 6.69 -4.50 -15.76
CA VAL A 16 5.81 -3.54 -15.09
C VAL A 16 6.03 -3.79 -13.60
N TYR A 17 6.82 -2.92 -12.97
CA TYR A 17 7.03 -2.93 -11.53
C TYR A 17 5.72 -2.58 -10.85
N GLY A 18 4.83 -3.57 -10.70
CA GLY A 18 3.60 -3.43 -9.94
C GLY A 18 3.94 -3.23 -8.48
N TRP A 19 3.75 -2.00 -8.00
CA TRP A 19 3.62 -1.60 -6.60
C TRP A 19 4.66 -2.09 -5.58
N GLY A 20 5.82 -2.62 -5.97
CA GLY A 20 6.95 -2.87 -5.04
C GLY A 20 7.46 -1.58 -4.38
N PRO A 21 8.64 -1.58 -3.73
CA PRO A 21 9.06 -0.42 -2.93
C PRO A 21 9.03 0.93 -3.66
N VAL A 22 9.43 0.92 -4.94
CA VAL A 22 9.36 2.10 -5.82
C VAL A 22 7.92 2.54 -6.09
N GLY A 23 7.01 1.60 -6.37
CA GLY A 23 5.62 1.91 -6.67
C GLY A 23 4.87 2.46 -5.45
N HIS A 24 5.03 1.83 -4.28
CA HIS A 24 4.50 2.34 -3.02
C HIS A 24 5.01 3.76 -2.71
N SER A 25 6.32 3.98 -2.87
CA SER A 25 6.92 5.32 -2.68
C SER A 25 6.35 6.35 -3.66
N LEU A 26 6.17 5.99 -4.94
CA LEU A 26 5.62 6.89 -5.95
C LEU A 26 4.19 7.32 -5.64
N VAL A 27 3.31 6.38 -5.28
CA VAL A 27 1.92 6.70 -4.86
C VAL A 27 1.91 7.64 -3.67
N ALA A 28 2.75 7.38 -2.67
CA ALA A 28 2.86 8.22 -1.49
C ALA A 28 3.37 9.64 -1.81
N ARG A 29 4.28 9.79 -2.79
CA ARG A 29 4.72 11.12 -3.26
C ARG A 29 3.60 11.89 -3.94
N ILE A 30 2.83 11.24 -4.80
CA ILE A 30 1.66 11.84 -5.46
C ILE A 30 0.64 12.26 -4.38
N ALA A 31 0.30 11.36 -3.47
CA ALA A 31 -0.63 11.65 -2.38
C ALA A 31 -0.16 12.83 -1.51
N THR A 32 1.15 12.93 -1.22
CA THR A 32 1.72 14.04 -0.44
C THR A 32 1.52 15.39 -1.14
N ALA A 33 1.63 15.45 -2.47
CA ALA A 33 1.42 16.68 -3.24
C ALA A 33 -0.04 17.16 -3.24
N GLU A 34 -0.99 16.24 -3.06
CA GLU A 34 -2.44 16.51 -3.02
C GLU A 34 -2.96 16.81 -1.59
N LEU A 35 -2.10 16.76 -0.56
CA LEU A 35 -2.52 17.05 0.81
C LEU A 35 -2.82 18.54 1.01
N THR A 36 -3.87 18.84 1.77
CA THR A 36 -4.05 20.18 2.33
C THR A 36 -2.92 20.50 3.33
N PRO A 37 -2.60 21.78 3.57
CA PRO A 37 -1.58 22.15 4.55
C PRO A 37 -1.86 21.58 5.95
N ALA A 38 -3.13 21.55 6.36
CA ALA A 38 -3.54 20.94 7.62
C ALA A 38 -3.26 19.43 7.65
N ALA A 39 -3.58 18.70 6.59
CA ALA A 39 -3.32 17.26 6.51
C ALA A 39 -1.81 16.97 6.48
N GLN A 40 -1.02 17.76 5.76
CA GLN A 40 0.43 17.64 5.71
C GLN A 40 1.07 17.83 7.10
N ALA A 41 0.62 18.84 7.85
CA ALA A 41 1.10 19.06 9.22
C ALA A 41 0.76 17.89 10.15
N ARG A 42 -0.45 17.33 10.07
CA ARG A 42 -0.86 16.16 10.87
C ARG A 42 -0.06 14.91 10.51
N VAL A 43 0.24 14.69 9.22
CA VAL A 43 1.08 13.59 8.76
C VAL A 43 2.50 13.72 9.31
N ALA A 44 3.10 14.91 9.20
CA ALA A 44 4.45 15.17 9.73
C ALA A 44 4.52 14.95 11.25
N GLU A 45 3.49 15.35 12.01
CA GLU A 45 3.39 15.09 13.45
C GLU A 45 3.34 13.58 13.77
N ILE A 46 2.61 12.79 12.98
CA ILE A 46 2.48 11.33 13.19
C ILE A 46 3.78 10.61 12.84
N LEU A 47 4.41 10.96 11.73
CA LEU A 47 5.62 10.28 11.24
C LEU A 47 6.88 10.67 12.01
N GLY A 48 6.92 11.87 12.58
CA GLY A 48 8.10 12.40 13.26
C GLY A 48 9.18 12.90 12.27
N PRO A 49 10.26 13.49 12.81
CA PRO A 49 11.32 14.05 11.99
C PRO A 49 12.05 12.97 11.17
N GLY A 50 12.51 13.33 9.97
CA GLY A 50 13.29 12.44 9.10
C GLY A 50 12.46 11.38 8.35
N THR A 51 11.16 11.25 8.62
CA THR A 51 10.29 10.28 7.96
C THR A 51 9.29 10.99 7.04
N THR A 52 9.13 10.48 5.83
CA THR A 52 8.16 10.98 4.84
C THR A 52 7.14 9.88 4.51
N LEU A 53 5.98 10.25 3.97
CA LEU A 53 5.03 9.24 3.45
C LEU A 53 5.69 8.33 2.41
N ALA A 54 6.58 8.89 1.58
CA ALA A 54 7.30 8.15 0.55
C ALA A 54 8.30 7.14 1.11
N SER A 55 8.98 7.45 2.22
CA SER A 55 9.96 6.56 2.84
C SER A 55 9.30 5.43 3.62
N ILE A 56 8.13 5.68 4.24
CA ILE A 56 7.42 4.68 5.05
C ILE A 56 6.45 3.81 4.24
N ALA A 57 6.15 4.15 2.98
CA ALA A 57 5.09 3.50 2.19
C ALA A 57 5.25 1.98 2.02
N SER A 58 6.47 1.45 2.14
CA SER A 58 6.77 0.02 2.00
C SER A 58 6.89 -0.72 3.34
N TRP A 59 6.73 -0.03 4.47
CA TRP A 59 6.90 -0.62 5.80
C TRP A 59 5.98 -1.81 6.04
N ALA A 60 4.72 -1.72 5.58
CA ALA A 60 3.75 -2.81 5.72
C ALA A 60 4.22 -4.11 5.05
N ASP A 61 4.89 -4.03 3.90
CA ASP A 61 5.47 -5.19 3.22
C ASP A 61 6.70 -5.75 3.96
N GLN A 62 7.51 -4.88 4.56
CA GLN A 62 8.72 -5.28 5.30
C GLN A 62 8.36 -6.10 6.53
N VAL A 63 7.39 -5.62 7.33
CA VAL A 63 6.97 -6.28 8.57
C VAL A 63 6.01 -7.46 8.35
N ARG A 64 5.55 -7.69 7.11
CA ARG A 64 4.59 -8.77 6.78
C ARG A 64 5.09 -10.16 7.19
N ARG A 65 6.41 -10.38 7.18
CA ARG A 65 6.99 -11.67 7.60
C ARG A 65 6.95 -11.85 9.12
N GLU A 66 7.15 -10.77 9.86
CA GLU A 66 7.10 -10.76 11.33
C GLU A 66 5.66 -10.72 11.86
N ARG A 67 4.75 -10.13 11.07
CA ARG A 67 3.32 -10.02 11.34
C ARG A 67 2.53 -10.75 10.26
N SER A 68 2.69 -12.08 10.21
CA SER A 68 2.11 -12.91 9.16
C SER A 68 0.58 -12.79 9.04
N ASN A 69 -0.10 -12.42 10.14
CA ASN A 69 -1.54 -12.16 10.14
C ASN A 69 -1.95 -10.94 9.30
N THR A 70 -1.04 -10.03 8.96
CA THR A 70 -1.32 -8.90 8.08
C THR A 70 -1.12 -9.23 6.61
N ALA A 71 -0.55 -10.40 6.26
CA ALA A 71 -0.30 -10.74 4.87
C ALA A 71 -1.55 -10.72 3.98
N PRO A 72 -2.71 -11.26 4.42
CA PRO A 72 -3.95 -11.20 3.65
C PRO A 72 -4.48 -9.77 3.41
N TRP A 73 -4.07 -8.78 4.22
CA TRP A 73 -4.52 -7.40 4.09
C TRP A 73 -4.02 -6.71 2.81
N HIS A 74 -3.05 -7.30 2.11
CA HIS A 74 -2.43 -6.72 0.90
C HIS A 74 -3.19 -7.09 -0.39
N TYR A 75 -4.16 -7.99 -0.34
CA TYR A 75 -4.87 -8.47 -1.53
C TYR A 75 -6.32 -8.86 -1.22
N ILE A 76 -7.02 -9.27 -2.26
CA ILE A 76 -8.29 -9.99 -2.22
C ILE A 76 -8.27 -10.99 -3.36
N ASP A 77 -8.50 -12.26 -3.05
CA ASP A 77 -8.47 -13.34 -4.04
C ASP A 77 -9.87 -13.56 -4.59
N ILE A 78 -10.06 -13.23 -5.88
CA ILE A 78 -11.31 -13.42 -6.60
C ILE A 78 -11.13 -14.64 -7.52
N PRO A 79 -11.99 -15.67 -7.46
CA PRO A 79 -11.86 -16.82 -8.34
C PRO A 79 -12.01 -16.42 -9.81
N ILE A 80 -11.21 -17.02 -10.69
CA ILE A 80 -11.12 -16.66 -12.12
C ILE A 80 -12.46 -16.82 -12.84
N ASP A 81 -13.30 -17.76 -12.40
CA ASP A 81 -14.61 -18.05 -12.98
C ASP A 81 -15.72 -17.11 -12.48
N LYS A 82 -15.42 -16.11 -11.64
CA LYS A 82 -16.39 -15.15 -11.11
C LYS A 82 -16.30 -13.82 -11.84
N PRO A 83 -17.43 -13.26 -12.28
CA PRO A 83 -17.43 -12.00 -13.01
C PRO A 83 -17.18 -10.79 -12.09
N HIS A 84 -17.45 -10.93 -10.80
CA HIS A 84 -17.40 -9.84 -9.82
C HIS A 84 -16.91 -10.31 -8.45
N MET A 85 -16.33 -9.35 -7.73
CA MET A 85 -15.99 -9.46 -6.31
C MET A 85 -17.26 -9.63 -5.48
N ASP A 86 -17.23 -10.56 -4.54
CA ASP A 86 -18.27 -10.78 -3.53
C ASP A 86 -17.59 -10.83 -2.15
N LEU A 87 -17.84 -9.83 -1.31
CA LEU A 87 -17.15 -9.73 -0.01
C LEU A 87 -17.46 -10.89 0.94
N ALA A 88 -18.65 -11.49 0.86
CA ALA A 88 -19.00 -12.62 1.72
C ALA A 88 -18.20 -13.87 1.36
N ARG A 89 -17.89 -14.03 0.06
CA ARG A 89 -17.09 -15.14 -0.47
C ARG A 89 -15.58 -14.86 -0.40
N ASP A 90 -15.16 -13.69 -0.87
CA ASP A 90 -13.76 -13.35 -1.15
C ASP A 90 -13.06 -12.70 0.06
N CYS A 91 -13.82 -12.20 1.05
CA CYS A 91 -13.29 -11.59 2.27
C CYS A 91 -14.08 -11.94 3.55
N PRO A 92 -14.34 -13.23 3.83
CA PRO A 92 -15.25 -13.64 4.90
C PRO A 92 -14.79 -13.23 6.31
N LYS A 93 -13.47 -13.04 6.51
CA LYS A 93 -12.88 -12.68 7.81
C LYS A 93 -12.62 -11.18 7.97
N GLY A 94 -12.83 -10.37 6.92
CA GLY A 94 -12.43 -8.97 6.92
C GLY A 94 -10.91 -8.72 6.83
N ASP A 95 -10.10 -9.77 6.66
CA ASP A 95 -8.64 -9.68 6.52
C ASP A 95 -8.24 -9.53 5.04
N CYS A 96 -8.82 -8.58 4.32
CA CYS A 96 -8.48 -8.30 2.93
C CYS A 96 -8.32 -6.79 2.71
N VAL A 97 -7.67 -6.40 1.61
CA VAL A 97 -7.34 -4.99 1.32
C VAL A 97 -8.55 -4.05 1.38
N VAL A 98 -9.69 -4.47 0.81
CA VAL A 98 -10.92 -3.66 0.76
C VAL A 98 -11.58 -3.48 2.13
N ALA A 99 -11.45 -4.44 3.04
CA ALA A 99 -11.97 -4.33 4.40
C ALA A 99 -11.02 -3.57 5.33
N GLN A 100 -9.70 -3.64 5.09
CA GLN A 100 -8.71 -3.03 5.95
C GLN A 100 -8.56 -1.52 5.72
N ILE A 101 -8.78 -1.02 4.50
CA ILE A 101 -8.79 0.44 4.24
C ILE A 101 -9.76 1.20 5.18
N PRO A 102 -11.06 0.86 5.27
CA PRO A 102 -11.94 1.53 6.21
C PRO A 102 -11.60 1.22 7.68
N ALA A 103 -11.10 0.02 8.00
CA ALA A 103 -10.69 -0.33 9.37
C ALA A 103 -9.54 0.57 9.87
N GLN A 104 -8.55 0.85 9.02
CA GLN A 104 -7.42 1.74 9.35
C GLN A 104 -7.81 3.22 9.43
N ARG A 105 -8.95 3.60 8.82
CA ARG A 105 -9.54 4.95 8.95
C ARG A 105 -10.42 5.10 10.19
N ALA A 106 -10.75 4.01 10.88
CA ALA A 106 -11.63 4.05 12.03
C ALA A 106 -10.99 4.81 13.21
N PRO A 107 -11.77 5.51 14.05
CA PRO A 107 -11.24 6.26 15.19
C PRO A 107 -10.36 5.42 16.13
N LYS A 108 -10.67 4.13 16.27
CA LYS A 108 -9.90 3.17 17.07
C LYS A 108 -8.49 2.95 16.51
N ALA A 109 -8.34 2.86 15.18
CA ALA A 109 -7.03 2.77 14.54
C ALA A 109 -6.26 4.09 14.72
N THR A 110 -6.92 5.25 14.58
CA THR A 110 -6.30 6.56 14.85
C THR A 110 -5.81 6.67 16.30
N ALA A 111 -6.55 6.14 17.28
CA ALA A 111 -6.14 6.09 18.67
C ALA A 111 -4.93 5.16 18.88
N TRP A 112 -4.88 4.03 18.19
CA TRP A 112 -3.73 3.13 18.20
C TRP A 112 -2.48 3.81 17.63
N TRP A 113 -2.57 4.49 16.47
CA TRP A 113 -1.46 5.25 15.90
C TRP A 113 -0.94 6.37 16.82
N ARG A 114 -1.83 7.04 17.58
CA ARG A 114 -1.42 8.04 18.60
C ARG A 114 -0.65 7.42 19.77
N ARG A 115 -0.94 6.15 20.12
CA ARG A 115 -0.25 5.39 21.17
C ARG A 115 1.07 4.81 20.66
N PHE A 116 1.11 4.41 19.39
CA PHE A 116 2.27 3.87 18.69
C PHE A 116 3.16 5.00 18.18
N ARG A 117 3.63 5.87 19.08
CA ARG A 117 4.77 6.75 18.78
C ARG A 117 6.00 5.84 18.71
N PRO A 118 6.63 5.63 17.55
CA PRO A 118 7.79 4.75 17.47
C PRO A 118 8.87 5.34 18.37
N SER A 119 9.33 4.59 19.38
CA SER A 119 10.53 4.91 20.13
C SER A 119 11.80 4.56 19.34
N GLU A 120 11.65 3.90 18.20
CA GLU A 120 12.71 3.45 17.31
C GLU A 120 12.59 4.22 15.99
N PRO A 121 13.69 4.82 15.47
CA PRO A 121 13.69 5.39 14.14
C PRO A 121 13.33 4.31 13.12
N PHE A 122 12.51 4.68 12.14
CA PHE A 122 12.36 3.91 10.92
C PHE A 122 13.70 3.98 10.16
N CYS A 123 14.66 3.16 10.61
CA CYS A 123 15.96 2.98 9.96
C CYS A 123 15.79 2.29 8.61
#